data_AF-A0A977IG08-F1
#
_entry.id   AF-A0A977IG08-F1
#
_cell.length_a   1.000
_cell.length_b   1.000
_cell.length_c   1.000
_cell.angle_alpha   90.00
_cell.angle_beta   90.00
_cell.angle_gamma   90.00
#
_symmetry.space_group_name_H-M   'P 1'
#
loop_
_entity.id
_entity.type
_entity.pdbx_description
1 polymer ?
#
loop_
_entity_poly.entity_id
_entity_poly.type
_entity_poly.pdbx_seq_one_letter_code
_entity_poly.pdbx_strand_id
1 'polypeptide(L)'
;MAEALVTFSSVSGVKKRATLAYPTLSGMKHQYDCIFVLDGATYVVECKKQNQQASKNQIYYFNSTITDHALGMKVDGIQGEIRGIFLSTTDLDEPSAIYAVFSGIRVITPGTPPPEYMAERTDPASDLFRIIKSVISGIPAKNPLFFDKLKRPDRSAPTVYEEYMTALAEWKAGRGQKEGS
;
A
#
# COMPACT_ATOMS: atom_id res chain seq x y z
N MET A 1 -22.10 26.86 3.82
CA MET A 1 -21.75 25.45 4.07
C MET A 1 -20.28 25.43 4.44
N ALA A 2 -19.92 24.84 5.57
CA ALA A 2 -18.52 24.81 6.02
C ALA A 2 -17.73 23.84 5.12
N GLU A 3 -16.68 24.35 4.47
CA GLU A 3 -15.68 23.52 3.83
C GLU A 3 -15.02 22.66 4.91
N ALA A 4 -15.12 21.34 4.77
CA ALA A 4 -14.30 20.44 5.56
C ALA A 4 -12.85 20.63 5.09
N LEU A 5 -12.08 21.43 5.84
CA LEU A 5 -10.63 21.49 5.72
C LEU A 5 -10.10 20.06 5.75
N VAL A 6 -9.53 19.60 4.64
CA VAL A 6 -8.76 18.36 4.58
C VAL A 6 -7.54 18.58 5.48
N THR A 7 -7.60 18.09 6.71
CA THR A 7 -6.44 18.04 7.60
C THR A 7 -5.48 17.01 7.03
N PHE A 8 -4.39 17.46 6.41
CA PHE A 8 -3.27 16.60 6.08
C PHE A 8 -2.61 16.17 7.39
N SER A 9 -2.76 14.90 7.73
CA SER A 9 -2.09 14.33 8.89
C SER A 9 -0.58 14.44 8.71
N SER A 10 0.10 14.97 9.74
CA SER A 10 1.55 15.16 9.68
C SER A 10 2.27 13.81 9.74
N VAL A 11 3.10 13.54 8.73
CA VAL A 11 4.10 12.45 8.81
C VAL A 11 5.07 12.76 9.93
N SER A 12 5.32 11.77 10.80
CA SER A 12 6.22 11.93 11.96
C SER A 12 7.13 10.71 12.13
N GLY A 13 8.13 10.83 13.00
CA GLY A 13 8.98 9.70 13.40
C GLY A 13 9.80 9.08 12.26
N VAL A 14 10.14 9.86 11.23
CA VAL A 14 10.85 9.37 10.05
C VAL A 14 12.25 8.86 10.43
N LYS A 15 12.51 7.58 10.17
CA LYS A 15 13.80 6.92 10.36
C LYS A 15 14.23 6.24 9.08
N LYS A 16 15.49 6.41 8.69
CA LYS A 16 16.09 5.77 7.51
C LYS A 16 16.87 4.53 7.95
N ARG A 17 16.79 3.44 7.18
CA ARG A 17 17.57 2.20 7.41
C ARG A 17 17.47 1.70 8.85
N ALA A 18 16.25 1.61 9.36
CA ALA A 18 15.96 1.35 10.77
C ALA A 18 15.17 0.06 10.96
N THR A 19 15.18 -0.47 12.19
CA THR A 19 14.33 -1.59 12.60
C THR A 19 13.11 -1.09 13.36
N LEU A 20 12.00 -1.82 13.30
CA LEU A 20 10.86 -1.55 14.17
C LEU A 20 11.18 -1.93 15.62
N ALA A 21 10.53 -1.25 16.56
CA ALA A 21 10.57 -1.60 17.97
C ALA A 21 9.55 -2.70 18.33
N TYR A 22 8.61 -2.99 17.42
CA TYR A 22 7.64 -4.07 17.61
C TYR A 22 8.34 -5.44 17.65
N PRO A 23 7.84 -6.38 18.49
CA PRO A 23 8.37 -7.73 18.53
C PRO A 23 8.13 -8.44 17.20
N THR A 24 8.89 -9.50 16.96
CA THR A 24 8.68 -10.47 15.87
C THR A 24 8.37 -11.82 16.48
N LEU A 25 7.55 -12.63 15.81
CA LEU A 25 7.31 -14.01 16.25
C LEU A 25 8.60 -14.85 16.19
N SER A 26 9.43 -14.61 15.18
CA SER A 26 10.70 -15.33 14.98
C SER A 26 11.84 -14.90 15.91
N GLY A 27 11.71 -13.74 16.59
CA GLY A 27 12.80 -13.09 17.32
C GLY A 27 13.85 -12.40 16.44
N MET A 28 13.69 -12.41 15.10
CA MET A 28 14.59 -11.72 14.18
C MET A 28 14.34 -10.20 14.17
N LYS A 29 15.36 -9.43 13.78
CA LYS A 29 15.26 -7.99 13.58
C LYS A 29 15.27 -7.67 12.08
N HIS A 30 14.19 -7.08 11.60
CA HIS A 30 14.04 -6.67 10.21
C HIS A 30 14.39 -5.19 10.05
N GLN A 31 15.30 -4.87 9.12
CA GLN A 31 15.62 -3.51 8.73
C GLN A 31 14.76 -3.10 7.54
N TYR A 32 14.23 -1.88 7.57
CA TYR A 32 13.48 -1.26 6.50
C TYR A 32 14.20 -0.01 6.00
N ASP A 33 14.03 0.33 4.73
CA ASP A 33 14.68 1.51 4.13
C ASP A 33 14.16 2.81 4.73
N CYS A 34 12.86 2.88 5.04
CA CYS A 34 12.25 3.98 5.77
C CYS A 34 11.15 3.47 6.71
N ILE A 35 11.02 4.13 7.86
CA ILE A 35 9.93 3.93 8.81
C ILE A 35 9.37 5.30 9.16
N PHE A 36 8.05 5.45 9.20
CA PHE A 36 7.41 6.67 9.67
C PHE A 36 6.02 6.38 10.25
N VAL A 37 5.42 7.36 10.91
CA VAL A 37 4.05 7.28 11.44
C VAL A 37 3.15 8.27 10.71
N LEU A 38 2.00 7.80 10.28
CA LEU A 38 0.94 8.58 9.64
C LEU A 38 -0.41 8.02 10.09
N ASP A 39 -1.33 8.88 10.53
CA ASP A 39 -2.66 8.50 11.02
C ASP A 39 -2.65 7.41 12.11
N GLY A 40 -1.64 7.45 12.99
CA GLY A 40 -1.45 6.45 14.05
C GLY A 40 -0.98 5.07 13.58
N ALA A 41 -0.85 4.84 12.27
CA ALA A 41 -0.28 3.63 11.71
C ALA A 41 1.23 3.80 11.48
N THR A 42 1.99 2.74 11.74
CA THR A 42 3.41 2.70 11.41
C THR A 42 3.57 2.23 9.97
N TYR A 43 4.21 3.05 9.14
CA TYR A 43 4.56 2.70 7.78
C TYR A 43 6.00 2.20 7.72
N VAL A 44 6.19 1.11 6.99
CA VAL A 44 7.51 0.61 6.61
C VAL A 44 7.65 0.64 5.10
N VAL A 45 8.83 1.01 4.63
CA VAL A 45 9.13 1.18 3.21
C VAL A 45 10.31 0.30 2.84
N GLU A 46 10.15 -0.43 1.74
CA GLU A 46 11.22 -1.15 1.08
C GLU A 46 11.45 -0.54 -0.32
N CYS A 47 12.70 -0.24 -0.66
CA CYS A 47 13.09 0.39 -1.92
C CYS A 47 13.97 -0.54 -2.76
N LYS A 48 13.58 -0.81 -4.02
CA LYS A 48 14.34 -1.67 -4.94
C LYS A 48 14.76 -0.93 -6.23
N LYS A 49 16.01 -1.19 -6.67
CA LYS A 49 16.59 -0.64 -7.90
C LYS A 49 16.90 -1.73 -8.94
N GLN A 50 16.70 -1.37 -10.20
CA GLN A 50 16.75 -2.05 -11.51
C GLN A 50 17.75 -3.21 -11.78
N ASN A 51 18.74 -3.50 -10.93
CA ASN A 51 19.73 -4.56 -11.21
C ASN A 51 19.41 -5.89 -10.52
N GLN A 52 18.43 -5.87 -9.62
CA GLN A 52 17.71 -7.04 -9.19
C GLN A 52 16.35 -6.82 -9.83
N GLN A 53 15.91 -7.67 -10.77
CA GLN A 53 14.47 -7.73 -11.08
C GLN A 53 13.77 -7.64 -9.74
N ALA A 54 12.83 -6.69 -9.57
CA ALA A 54 11.99 -6.60 -8.38
C ALA A 54 11.25 -7.93 -8.30
N SER A 55 11.94 -8.92 -7.75
CA SER A 55 11.59 -10.28 -8.03
C SER A 55 10.37 -10.56 -7.20
N LYS A 56 9.50 -11.41 -7.71
CA LYS A 56 8.40 -12.02 -6.97
C LYS A 56 8.79 -12.34 -5.50
N ASN A 57 10.03 -12.79 -5.28
CA ASN A 57 10.55 -13.09 -3.94
C ASN A 57 10.69 -11.86 -3.02
N GLN A 58 10.94 -10.66 -3.54
CA GLN A 58 11.14 -9.44 -2.74
C GLN A 58 9.84 -8.96 -2.10
N ILE A 59 8.71 -8.96 -2.83
CA ILE A 59 7.43 -8.56 -2.24
C ILE A 59 6.94 -9.58 -1.21
N TYR A 60 7.16 -10.88 -1.45
CA TYR A 60 6.85 -11.93 -0.48
C TYR A 60 7.72 -11.83 0.76
N TYR A 61 9.03 -11.60 0.58
CA TYR A 61 9.95 -11.39 1.69
C TYR A 61 9.58 -10.14 2.49
N PHE A 62 9.30 -9.02 1.83
CA PHE A 62 8.87 -7.81 2.52
C PHE A 62 7.54 -8.02 3.28
N ASN A 63 6.58 -8.74 2.70
CA ASN A 63 5.36 -9.06 3.42
C ASN A 63 5.59 -10.03 4.59
N SER A 64 6.56 -10.96 4.48
CA SER A 64 6.86 -11.90 5.55
C SER A 64 7.48 -11.19 6.76
N THR A 65 8.27 -10.14 6.57
CA THR A 65 8.79 -9.33 7.69
C THR A 65 7.69 -8.56 8.41
N ILE A 66 6.72 -7.98 7.67
CA ILE A 66 5.54 -7.34 8.25
C ILE A 66 4.68 -8.36 9.00
N THR A 67 4.49 -9.54 8.40
CA THR A 67 3.72 -10.65 8.99
C THR A 67 4.34 -11.14 10.28
N ASP A 68 5.67 -11.27 10.32
CA ASP A 68 6.41 -11.71 11.50
C ASP A 68 6.21 -10.74 12.67
N HIS A 69 6.21 -9.43 12.41
CA HIS A 69 5.83 -8.44 13.42
C HIS A 69 4.35 -8.53 13.81
N ALA A 70 3.44 -8.67 12.85
CA ALA A 70 2.01 -8.79 13.12
C ALA A 70 1.70 -9.94 14.08
N LEU A 71 2.37 -11.08 13.88
CA LEU A 71 2.23 -12.26 14.73
C LEU A 71 2.90 -12.06 16.09
N GLY A 72 4.09 -11.46 16.15
CA GLY A 72 4.77 -11.15 17.41
C GLY A 72 3.93 -10.21 18.29
N MET A 73 3.39 -9.14 17.68
CA MET A 73 2.50 -8.20 18.38
C MET A 73 1.24 -8.90 18.90
N LYS A 74 0.66 -9.83 18.13
CA LYS A 74 -0.50 -10.62 18.56
C LYS A 74 -0.21 -11.51 19.77
N VAL A 75 0.94 -12.18 19.78
CA VAL A 75 1.36 -13.04 20.91
C VAL A 75 1.54 -12.20 22.18
N ASP A 76 2.13 -11.01 22.04
CA ASP A 76 2.42 -10.12 23.17
C ASP A 76 1.23 -9.22 23.57
N GLY A 77 0.09 -9.33 22.90
CA GLY A 77 -1.09 -8.50 23.15
C GLY A 77 -0.89 -7.01 22.82
N ILE A 78 0.08 -6.67 21.97
CA ILE A 78 0.41 -5.29 21.60
C ILE A 78 -0.55 -4.81 20.51
N GLN A 79 -1.24 -3.72 20.81
CA GLN A 79 -2.07 -3.02 19.83
C GLN A 79 -1.21 -2.16 18.91
N GLY A 80 -1.42 -2.27 17.60
CA GLY A 80 -0.77 -1.43 16.60
C GLY A 80 -1.00 -1.93 15.19
N GLU A 81 -0.53 -1.13 14.23
CA GLU A 81 -0.73 -1.39 12.81
C GLU A 81 0.55 -1.08 12.04
N ILE A 82 0.93 -2.02 11.16
CA ILE A 82 2.06 -1.86 10.25
C ILE A 82 1.52 -1.87 8.81
N ARG A 83 1.82 -0.82 8.05
CA ARG A 83 1.48 -0.68 6.62
C ARG A 83 2.75 -0.72 5.77
N GLY A 84 2.71 -1.48 4.69
CA GLY A 84 3.85 -1.61 3.77
C GLY A 84 3.73 -0.68 2.57
N ILE A 85 4.84 -0.03 2.21
CA ILE A 85 5.04 0.61 0.91
C ILE A 85 6.22 -0.06 0.21
N PHE A 86 6.02 -0.52 -1.01
CA PHE A 86 7.07 -1.10 -1.84
C PHE A 86 7.37 -0.14 -3.01
N LEU A 87 8.53 0.52 -2.94
CA LEU A 87 9.01 1.45 -3.96
C LEU A 87 9.97 0.71 -4.89
N SER A 88 9.72 0.75 -6.19
CA SER A 88 10.58 0.10 -7.18
C SER A 88 10.82 0.98 -8.40
N THR A 89 12.02 0.92 -8.97
CA THR A 89 12.32 1.55 -10.27
C THR A 89 11.84 0.73 -11.46
N THR A 90 11.27 -0.46 -11.24
CA THR A 90 10.70 -1.35 -12.26
C THR A 90 9.33 -1.84 -11.82
N ASP A 91 8.45 -2.06 -12.79
CA ASP A 91 7.12 -2.63 -12.53
C ASP A 91 7.23 -4.07 -12.01
N LEU A 92 6.25 -4.47 -11.20
CA LEU A 92 6.10 -5.85 -10.74
C LEU A 92 5.39 -6.66 -11.83
N ASP A 93 5.61 -7.97 -11.82
CA ASP A 93 4.73 -8.87 -12.57
C ASP A 93 3.31 -8.87 -11.95
N GLU A 94 2.32 -9.23 -12.76
CA GLU A 94 0.91 -9.24 -12.35
C GLU A 94 0.66 -10.10 -11.09
N PRO A 95 1.18 -11.34 -10.96
CA PRO A 95 0.99 -12.13 -9.74
C PRO A 95 1.51 -11.44 -8.48
N SER A 96 2.65 -10.74 -8.56
CA SER A 96 3.22 -9.99 -7.44
C SER A 96 2.41 -8.75 -7.11
N ALA A 97 1.88 -8.04 -8.12
CA ALA A 97 1.00 -6.90 -7.92
C ALA A 97 -0.33 -7.31 -7.26
N ILE A 98 -0.96 -8.39 -7.74
CA ILE A 98 -2.16 -8.98 -7.13
C ILE A 98 -1.90 -9.37 -5.67
N TYR A 99 -0.73 -9.99 -5.40
CA TYR A 99 -0.36 -10.34 -4.04
C TYR A 99 -0.18 -9.12 -3.13
N ALA A 100 0.41 -8.04 -3.65
CA ALA A 100 0.55 -6.80 -2.91
C ALA A 100 -0.82 -6.18 -2.58
N VAL A 101 -1.76 -6.19 -3.54
CA VAL A 101 -3.16 -5.78 -3.31
C VAL A 101 -3.78 -6.60 -2.18
N PHE A 102 -3.70 -7.93 -2.22
CA PHE A 102 -4.21 -8.79 -1.15
C PHE A 102 -3.59 -8.47 0.21
N SER A 103 -2.28 -8.21 0.24
CA SER A 103 -1.52 -7.97 1.47
C SER A 103 -1.66 -6.53 1.99
N GLY A 104 -2.41 -5.66 1.29
CA GLY A 104 -2.54 -4.24 1.63
C GLY A 104 -1.25 -3.44 1.45
N ILE A 105 -0.26 -3.97 0.72
CA ILE A 105 1.01 -3.27 0.45
C ILE A 105 0.80 -2.30 -0.71
N ARG A 106 1.15 -1.03 -0.50
CA ARG A 106 1.13 -0.02 -1.56
C ARG A 106 2.36 -0.16 -2.43
N VAL A 107 2.16 -0.56 -3.68
CA VAL A 107 3.24 -0.66 -4.68
C VAL A 107 3.30 0.64 -5.45
N ILE A 108 4.50 1.22 -5.56
CA ILE A 108 4.75 2.42 -6.34
C ILE A 108 5.90 2.15 -7.29
N THR A 109 5.60 2.21 -8.58
CA THR A 109 6.57 2.02 -9.66
C THR A 109 6.34 3.08 -10.75
N PRO A 110 7.23 3.21 -11.74
CA PRO A 110 7.03 4.15 -12.84
C PRO A 110 5.74 3.88 -13.64
N GLY A 111 5.39 2.61 -13.82
CA GLY A 111 4.20 2.21 -14.58
C GLY A 111 2.91 2.26 -13.77
N THR A 112 2.97 2.02 -12.45
CA THR A 112 1.80 1.92 -11.57
C THR A 112 1.87 2.95 -10.42
N PRO A 113 1.33 4.18 -10.61
CA PRO A 113 1.24 5.16 -9.54
C PRO A 113 0.17 4.76 -8.50
N PRO A 114 0.23 5.28 -7.26
CA PRO A 114 -0.80 5.04 -6.26
C PRO A 114 -2.19 5.49 -6.77
N PRO A 115 -3.26 4.69 -6.57
CA PRO A 115 -4.60 5.11 -6.97
C PRO A 115 -5.07 6.35 -6.21
N GLU A 116 -4.58 6.59 -4.99
CA GLU A 116 -4.84 7.83 -4.23
C GLU A 116 -4.34 9.07 -4.99
N TYR A 117 -3.14 9.01 -5.59
CA TYR A 117 -2.59 10.09 -6.41
C TYR A 117 -3.39 10.31 -7.70
N MET A 118 -3.84 9.22 -8.34
CA MET A 118 -4.72 9.31 -9.52
C MET A 118 -6.03 10.02 -9.16
N ALA A 119 -6.65 9.67 -8.02
CA ALA A 119 -7.89 10.28 -7.54
C ALA A 119 -7.75 11.79 -7.31
N GLU A 120 -6.65 12.25 -6.70
CA GLU A 120 -6.40 13.67 -6.45
C GLU A 120 -6.33 14.52 -7.73
N ARG A 121 -5.89 13.91 -8.84
CA ARG A 121 -5.74 14.54 -10.15
C ARG A 121 -6.92 14.32 -11.10
N THR A 122 -7.90 13.54 -10.68
CA THR A 122 -9.10 13.25 -11.47
C THR A 122 -10.23 14.19 -11.01
N ASP A 123 -11.09 14.63 -11.93
CA ASP A 123 -12.29 15.38 -11.62
C ASP A 123 -13.21 14.55 -10.71
N PRO A 124 -13.53 15.01 -9.48
CA PRO A 124 -14.40 14.30 -8.56
C PRO A 124 -15.80 13.94 -9.09
N ALA A 125 -16.29 14.65 -10.12
CA ALA A 125 -17.60 14.36 -10.73
C ALA A 125 -17.55 13.20 -11.76
N SER A 126 -16.36 12.89 -12.29
CA SER A 126 -16.20 11.93 -13.39
C SER A 126 -16.48 10.47 -12.98
N ASP A 127 -16.85 9.64 -13.96
CA ASP A 127 -16.97 8.18 -13.77
C ASP A 127 -15.63 7.57 -13.36
N LEU A 128 -14.52 8.04 -13.95
CA LEU A 128 -13.17 7.57 -13.63
C LEU A 128 -12.83 7.79 -12.15
N PHE A 129 -13.17 8.94 -11.56
CA PHE A 129 -12.95 9.17 -10.14
C PHE A 129 -13.69 8.16 -9.27
N ARG A 130 -14.94 7.83 -9.62
CA ARG A 130 -15.73 6.81 -8.92
C ARG A 130 -15.10 5.42 -9.02
N ILE A 131 -14.58 5.06 -10.19
CA ILE A 131 -13.84 3.80 -10.38
C ILE A 131 -12.56 3.79 -9.52
N ILE A 132 -11.75 4.85 -9.56
CA ILE A 132 -10.53 4.94 -8.74
C ILE A 132 -10.86 4.84 -7.25
N LYS A 133 -11.91 5.51 -6.77
CA LYS A 133 -12.37 5.40 -5.38
C LYS A 133 -12.83 3.98 -5.02
N SER A 134 -13.47 3.26 -5.95
CA SER A 134 -13.80 1.85 -5.80
C SER A 134 -12.55 0.98 -5.68
N VAL A 135 -11.53 1.24 -6.50
CA VAL A 135 -10.23 0.54 -6.39
C VAL A 135 -9.60 0.78 -5.01
N ILE A 136 -9.53 2.04 -4.55
CA ILE A 136 -8.97 2.38 -3.24
C ILE A 136 -9.70 1.64 -2.10
N SER A 137 -11.04 1.57 -2.15
CA SER A 137 -11.82 0.87 -1.13
C SER A 137 -11.70 -0.66 -1.20
N GLY A 138 -11.33 -1.20 -2.37
CA GLY A 138 -11.06 -2.62 -2.58
C GLY A 138 -9.70 -3.09 -2.04
N ILE A 139 -8.74 -2.17 -1.87
CA ILE A 139 -7.45 -2.49 -1.27
C ILE A 139 -7.59 -2.50 0.26
N PRO A 140 -7.20 -3.58 0.96
CA PRO A 140 -7.19 -3.62 2.42
C PRO A 140 -6.39 -2.45 3.00
N ALA A 141 -6.96 -1.79 4.02
CA ALA A 141 -6.29 -0.70 4.73
C ALA A 141 -5.03 -1.17 5.49
N LYS A 142 -5.01 -2.45 5.89
CA LYS A 142 -3.90 -3.13 6.56
C LYS A 142 -3.81 -4.58 6.11
N ASN A 143 -2.65 -5.20 6.33
CA ASN A 143 -2.46 -6.62 6.03
C ASN A 143 -3.55 -7.44 6.75
N PRO A 144 -4.25 -8.37 6.06
CA PRO A 144 -5.34 -9.13 6.65
C PRO A 144 -5.01 -9.89 7.93
N LEU A 145 -3.72 -10.19 8.17
CA LEU A 145 -3.24 -10.82 9.39
C LEU A 145 -3.37 -9.93 10.62
N PHE A 146 -3.60 -8.61 10.49
CA PHE A 146 -3.92 -7.72 11.61
C PHE A 146 -5.41 -7.72 11.99
N PHE A 147 -6.27 -8.48 11.30
CA PHE A 147 -7.65 -8.68 11.75
C PHE A 147 -7.74 -9.81 12.77
N ASP A 148 -8.70 -9.71 13.70
CA ASP A 148 -8.95 -10.74 14.71
C ASP A 148 -9.45 -12.05 14.09
N LYS A 149 -10.18 -11.94 12.97
CA LYS A 149 -10.70 -13.08 12.21
C LYS A 149 -10.23 -12.97 10.76
N LEU A 150 -9.55 -14.00 10.28
CA LEU A 150 -9.21 -14.12 8.88
C LEU A 150 -10.47 -14.41 8.08
N LYS A 151 -10.79 -13.53 7.13
CA LYS A 151 -11.85 -13.72 6.15
C LYS A 151 -11.29 -13.40 4.78
N ARG A 152 -11.75 -14.13 3.76
CA ARG A 152 -11.51 -13.72 2.38
C ARG A 152 -12.23 -12.38 2.17
N PRO A 153 -11.59 -11.38 1.55
CA PRO A 153 -12.28 -10.15 1.19
C PRO A 153 -13.42 -10.46 0.22
N ASP A 154 -14.53 -9.73 0.29
CA ASP A 154 -15.67 -9.91 -0.61
C ASP A 154 -15.28 -9.66 -2.07
N ARG A 155 -14.34 -8.73 -2.29
CA ARG A 155 -13.73 -8.46 -3.60
C ARG A 155 -12.36 -9.11 -3.68
N SER A 156 -12.16 -9.95 -4.69
CA SER A 156 -10.87 -10.64 -4.86
C SER A 156 -9.77 -9.66 -5.26
N ALA A 157 -8.54 -9.90 -4.81
CA ALA A 157 -7.39 -9.09 -5.18
C ALA A 157 -7.13 -9.04 -6.72
N PRO A 158 -7.30 -10.14 -7.49
CA PRO A 158 -7.28 -10.08 -8.94
C PRO A 158 -8.29 -9.08 -9.52
N THR A 159 -9.54 -9.10 -9.06
CA THR A 159 -10.59 -8.18 -9.52
C THR A 159 -10.22 -6.71 -9.25
N VAL A 160 -9.72 -6.43 -8.04
CA VAL A 160 -9.29 -5.06 -7.67
C VAL A 160 -8.10 -4.61 -8.54
N TYR A 161 -7.17 -5.51 -8.85
CA TYR A 161 -6.04 -5.23 -9.73
C TYR A 161 -6.47 -4.98 -11.19
N GLU A 162 -7.38 -5.78 -11.74
CA GLU A 162 -7.93 -5.57 -13.09
C GLU A 162 -8.65 -4.23 -13.22
N GLU A 163 -9.47 -3.87 -12.22
CA GLU A 163 -10.13 -2.56 -12.16
C GLU A 163 -9.11 -1.41 -12.08
N TYR A 164 -8.04 -1.58 -11.29
CA TYR A 164 -6.94 -0.61 -11.21
C TYR A 164 -6.27 -0.43 -12.58
N MET A 165 -5.93 -1.52 -13.27
CA MET A 165 -5.27 -1.45 -14.57
C MET A 165 -6.15 -0.80 -15.63
N THR A 166 -7.47 -1.06 -15.57
CA THR A 166 -8.46 -0.40 -16.43
C THR A 166 -8.52 1.10 -16.15
N ALA A 167 -8.66 1.51 -14.89
CA ALA A 167 -8.68 2.91 -14.49
C ALA A 167 -7.37 3.63 -14.85
N LEU A 168 -6.23 2.96 -14.70
CA LEU A 168 -4.92 3.49 -15.05
C LEU A 168 -4.79 3.76 -16.56
N ALA A 169 -5.31 2.86 -17.40
CA ALA A 169 -5.30 3.05 -18.85
C ALA A 169 -6.14 4.28 -19.25
N GLU A 170 -7.34 4.45 -18.68
CA GLU A 170 -8.20 5.61 -18.93
C GLU A 170 -7.57 6.91 -18.41
N TRP A 171 -6.98 6.87 -17.21
CA TRP A 171 -6.31 8.01 -16.60
C TRP A 171 -5.11 8.48 -17.42
N LYS A 172 -4.29 7.55 -17.93
CA LYS A 172 -3.17 7.86 -18.83
C LYS A 172 -3.63 8.41 -20.19
N ALA A 173 -4.83 8.04 -20.64
CA ALA A 173 -5.44 8.60 -21.83
C ALA A 173 -6.02 10.01 -21.63
N GLY A 174 -5.88 10.60 -20.43
CA GLY A 174 -6.35 11.95 -20.11
C GLY A 174 -7.86 12.05 -19.87
N ARG A 175 -8.58 10.93 -19.79
CA ARG A 175 -10.03 10.96 -19.56
C ARG A 175 -10.33 11.37 -18.12
N GLY A 176 -11.22 12.33 -17.93
CA GLY A 176 -11.67 12.77 -16.59
C GLY A 176 -10.60 13.50 -15.75
N GLN A 177 -9.49 13.94 -16.34
CA GLN A 177 -8.53 14.80 -15.63
C GLN A 177 -9.08 16.21 -15.45
N LYS A 178 -8.65 16.89 -14.39
CA LYS A 178 -8.99 18.31 -14.16
C LYS A 178 -8.45 19.14 -15.33
N GLU A 179 -9.26 20.02 -15.91
CA GLU A 179 -8.80 20.92 -16.96
C GLU A 179 -7.63 21.78 -16.44
N GLY A 180 -6.46 21.70 -17.09
CA GLY A 180 -5.31 22.57 -16.84
C GLY A 180 -4.21 22.05 -15.91
N SER A 181 -4.11 20.73 -15.64
CA SER A 181 -3.02 20.13 -14.84
C SER A 181 -1.79 19.68 -15.63
#